data_AF-A0A417QTZ8-F1
#
_entry.id   AF-A0A417QTZ8-F1
#
_cell.length_a   1.000
_cell.length_b   1.000
_cell.length_c   1.000
_cell.angle_alpha   90.00
_cell.angle_beta   90.00
_cell.angle_gamma   90.00
#
_symmetry.space_group_name_H-M   'P 1'
#
loop_
_entity.id
_entity.type
_entity.pdbx_description
1 polymer ?
#
loop_
_entity_poly.entity_id
_entity_poly.type
_entity_poly.pdbx_seq_one_letter_code
_entity_poly.pdbx_strand_id
1 'polypeptide(L)'
;MRGRIQKALAVMAAVAVTVTSTGVASVDAQAATVKPKKLTVTSSVSSKVIDVKGTTKISVKSVSPKNASRSVTYKSSNTKIASVSSKGTVKGKKTGSVTITATSKVNKKVKASVKLKVKDLKPSKVSIPAALSLTNGKKAIVKATVSPSGVYAPVKFSSSNTKVATVSSTGTVTAKSAGKAVITAKLTQKSSKGKYLTAKTTVTVKKAETKPEEVPSAKKTDVFVSPAYIKSVMDGKQEESKNYVILDTSTEAASYNEGHIPGAYHCSVRQVESSTYAAYANNTIDYTDENLGNLHEPAELAALLKKYNITKDTMVILYGAHPATERVAFCFLYCGVENVKVLNGSLTNWENAGYEVETKVNTPVTDANYDFGTTVPAHPEYIVSKEELKDKLANDKNFRLVSIRSLDEFKGLSDGNYPMLQEKGEIAGAVFGRAGNDANTMEEYMNADGTLISYERFKGFMADSYVYPTNEVCFFCGTGWRATMPLLMAYEKGWKVSLYDGGWWQWTRDLEHNAIQMLTPEQARTCSSFEYTNMDVKLQVGDTYKNSDIHIFPASGTLPTVRFKSNNTNVATVDADGNVTAVGAGTVNIKMIATDFSGRNTSYTVTVTEKQAAQSTKKAEKTVKTEEPSQTDAQADDK
;
A
#
# COMPACT_ATOMS: atom_id res chain seq x y z
N MET A 1 -33.68 29.89 31.27
CA MET A 1 -33.17 31.00 30.44
C MET A 1 -32.66 30.36 29.14
N ARG A 2 -33.32 30.32 27.97
CA ARG A 2 -34.09 31.32 27.19
C ARG A 2 -33.34 32.63 26.93
N GLY A 3 -32.94 32.87 25.67
CA GLY A 3 -32.59 34.18 25.06
C GLY A 3 -31.17 34.23 24.48
N ARG A 4 -30.92 33.91 23.20
CA ARG A 4 -31.05 34.72 21.96
C ARG A 4 -29.96 35.78 21.76
N ILE A 5 -29.25 35.69 20.63
CA ILE A 5 -28.82 36.70 19.62
C ILE A 5 -27.97 35.87 18.61
N GLN A 6 -28.38 35.45 17.40
CA GLN A 6 -28.82 36.05 16.12
C GLN A 6 -27.85 37.02 15.39
N LYS A 7 -27.42 36.54 14.19
CA LYS A 7 -26.81 37.20 12.99
C LYS A 7 -25.30 37.49 13.08
N ALA A 8 -24.44 37.20 12.10
CA ALA A 8 -24.54 37.17 10.62
C ALA A 8 -23.61 36.08 10.02
N LEU A 9 -24.09 35.22 9.11
CA LEU A 9 -23.99 35.23 7.64
C LEU A 9 -22.62 34.88 7.00
N ALA A 10 -22.65 33.74 6.30
CA ALA A 10 -21.95 33.39 5.05
C ALA A 10 -20.42 33.27 5.01
N VAL A 11 -19.93 32.03 4.79
CA VAL A 11 -19.25 31.57 3.55
C VAL A 11 -18.50 30.25 3.82
N MET A 12 -18.62 29.31 2.87
CA MET A 12 -17.91 28.03 2.70
C MET A 12 -18.72 26.75 3.00
N ALA A 13 -19.69 26.47 2.11
CA ALA A 13 -20.11 25.10 1.86
C ALA A 13 -18.97 24.35 1.15
N ALA A 14 -18.13 23.67 1.93
CA ALA A 14 -17.30 22.59 1.43
C ALA A 14 -18.23 21.50 0.87
N VAL A 15 -18.23 21.34 -0.46
CA VAL A 15 -18.81 20.14 -1.08
C VAL A 15 -17.82 19.01 -0.83
N ALA A 16 -17.90 18.42 0.37
CA ALA A 16 -17.52 17.04 0.57
C ALA A 16 -18.45 16.21 -0.31
N VAL A 17 -17.90 15.57 -1.33
CA VAL A 17 -18.56 14.41 -1.93
C VAL A 17 -18.43 13.29 -0.92
N THR A 18 -19.29 13.31 0.10
CA THR A 18 -19.73 12.07 0.71
C THR A 18 -20.37 11.28 -0.43
N VAL A 19 -19.68 10.22 -0.87
CA VAL A 19 -20.39 9.07 -1.41
C VAL A 19 -21.15 8.50 -0.23
N THR A 20 -22.25 9.13 0.15
CA THR A 20 -23.33 8.36 0.79
C THR A 20 -23.77 7.41 -0.31
N SER A 21 -23.24 6.18 -0.26
CA SER A 21 -24.07 5.04 -0.58
C SER A 21 -25.29 5.21 0.29
N THR A 22 -26.32 5.84 -0.27
CA THR A 22 -27.66 5.61 0.25
C THR A 22 -27.78 4.10 0.19
N GLY A 23 -27.82 3.49 1.36
CA GLY A 23 -28.21 2.12 1.54
C GLY A 23 -29.59 1.99 0.93
N VAL A 24 -29.62 1.75 -0.38
CA VAL A 24 -30.58 0.83 -0.92
C VAL A 24 -30.10 -0.47 -0.30
N ALA A 25 -30.71 -0.84 0.83
CA ALA A 25 -30.75 -2.21 1.26
C ALA A 25 -30.85 -3.03 -0.03
N SER A 26 -29.91 -3.93 -0.24
CA SER A 26 -29.92 -4.86 -1.35
C SER A 26 -31.20 -5.67 -1.22
N VAL A 27 -32.29 -5.12 -1.74
CA VAL A 27 -33.55 -5.81 -1.97
C VAL A 27 -33.26 -6.76 -3.10
N ASP A 28 -32.78 -7.92 -2.67
CA ASP A 28 -33.06 -9.22 -3.22
C ASP A 28 -32.92 -9.36 -4.74
N ALA A 29 -32.01 -10.25 -5.09
CA ALA A 29 -32.04 -11.04 -6.31
C ALA A 29 -33.35 -11.85 -6.52
N GLN A 30 -34.39 -11.66 -5.68
CA GLN A 30 -35.72 -12.28 -5.76
C GLN A 30 -36.75 -11.49 -6.62
N ALA A 31 -36.44 -10.31 -7.18
CA ALA A 31 -37.40 -9.53 -7.99
C ALA A 31 -37.63 -10.08 -9.43
N ALA A 32 -37.16 -11.28 -9.75
CA ALA A 32 -37.11 -11.78 -11.13
C ALA A 32 -38.41 -12.43 -11.66
N THR A 33 -39.43 -12.74 -10.84
CA THR A 33 -40.55 -13.61 -11.28
C THR A 33 -41.95 -12.99 -11.28
N VAL A 34 -42.20 -11.87 -10.57
CA VAL A 34 -43.57 -11.28 -10.52
C VAL A 34 -43.95 -10.68 -11.89
N LYS A 35 -44.99 -11.25 -12.52
CA LYS A 35 -45.52 -10.83 -13.82
C LYS A 35 -46.13 -9.41 -13.75
N PRO A 36 -45.62 -8.42 -14.49
CA PRO A 36 -46.23 -7.09 -14.51
C PRO A 36 -47.60 -7.13 -15.21
N LYS A 37 -48.54 -6.31 -14.72
CA LYS A 37 -49.86 -6.02 -15.32
C LYS A 37 -49.85 -4.72 -16.13
N LYS A 38 -49.06 -3.72 -15.71
CA LYS A 38 -48.93 -2.42 -16.39
C LYS A 38 -47.48 -1.95 -16.38
N LEU A 39 -47.08 -1.27 -17.46
CA LEU A 39 -45.75 -0.68 -17.66
C LEU A 39 -45.91 0.75 -18.17
N THR A 40 -45.05 1.68 -17.73
CA THR A 40 -44.90 3.00 -18.35
C THR A 40 -43.44 3.29 -18.66
N VAL A 41 -43.20 4.08 -19.71
CA VAL A 41 -41.86 4.48 -20.15
C VAL A 41 -41.76 5.98 -20.28
N THR A 42 -40.54 6.51 -20.12
CA THR A 42 -40.23 7.92 -20.32
C THR A 42 -38.99 8.08 -21.19
N SER A 43 -38.92 9.19 -21.92
CA SER A 43 -37.72 9.61 -22.65
C SER A 43 -36.94 10.61 -21.81
N SER A 44 -35.62 10.59 -21.93
CA SER A 44 -34.73 11.61 -21.35
C SER A 44 -34.83 12.97 -22.04
N VAL A 45 -35.49 13.05 -23.22
CA VAL A 45 -35.81 14.32 -23.89
C VAL A 45 -37.31 14.61 -23.74
N SER A 46 -37.64 15.67 -23.00
CA SER A 46 -39.03 16.03 -22.69
C SER A 46 -39.85 16.39 -23.94
N SER A 47 -39.20 17.00 -24.95
CA SER A 47 -39.82 17.38 -26.22
C SER A 47 -40.24 16.19 -27.09
N LYS A 48 -39.72 14.98 -26.82
CA LYS A 48 -39.83 13.79 -27.68
C LYS A 48 -39.29 14.02 -29.11
N VAL A 49 -38.45 15.04 -29.29
CA VAL A 49 -37.75 15.33 -30.55
C VAL A 49 -36.26 15.06 -30.35
N ILE A 50 -35.64 14.33 -31.29
CA ILE A 50 -34.20 14.09 -31.31
C ILE A 50 -33.61 14.47 -32.66
N ASP A 51 -32.32 14.82 -32.67
CA ASP A 51 -31.59 15.13 -33.89
C ASP A 51 -31.23 13.87 -34.69
N VAL A 52 -30.96 14.05 -35.98
CA VAL A 52 -30.24 13.07 -36.77
C VAL A 52 -28.85 12.89 -36.15
N LYS A 53 -28.42 11.65 -35.90
CA LYS A 53 -27.24 11.26 -35.08
C LYS A 53 -27.38 11.54 -33.57
N GLY A 54 -28.42 12.26 -33.15
CA GLY A 54 -28.75 12.50 -31.74
C GLY A 54 -29.14 11.22 -31.02
N THR A 55 -29.00 11.21 -29.70
CA THR A 55 -29.39 10.08 -28.87
C THR A 55 -30.29 10.49 -27.70
N THR A 56 -31.18 9.59 -27.30
CA THR A 56 -31.98 9.70 -26.07
C THR A 56 -32.09 8.33 -25.41
N LYS A 57 -32.26 8.31 -24.09
CA LYS A 57 -32.54 7.07 -23.36
C LYS A 57 -34.04 6.96 -23.09
N ILE A 58 -34.61 5.81 -23.43
CA ILE A 58 -35.94 5.40 -22.99
C ILE A 58 -35.77 4.49 -21.78
N SER A 59 -36.41 4.85 -20.67
CA SER A 59 -36.36 4.11 -19.42
C SER A 59 -37.76 3.72 -18.98
N VAL A 60 -37.86 2.56 -18.33
CA VAL A 60 -39.08 2.17 -17.61
C VAL A 60 -39.28 3.15 -16.46
N LYS A 61 -40.40 3.89 -16.48
CA LYS A 61 -40.77 4.85 -15.44
C LYS A 61 -41.42 4.13 -14.27
N SER A 62 -42.44 3.31 -14.53
CA SER A 62 -43.12 2.51 -13.49
C SER A 62 -43.61 1.17 -14.01
N VAL A 63 -43.83 0.23 -13.07
CA VAL A 63 -44.47 -1.07 -13.27
C VAL A 63 -45.55 -1.26 -12.20
N SER A 64 -46.58 -2.06 -12.51
CA SER A 64 -47.61 -2.46 -11.54
C SER A 64 -47.80 -3.99 -11.57
N PRO A 65 -47.80 -4.70 -10.43
CA PRO A 65 -47.55 -4.17 -9.07
C PRO A 65 -46.12 -3.61 -8.90
N LYS A 66 -45.87 -2.81 -7.85
CA LYS A 66 -44.60 -2.07 -7.67
C LYS A 66 -43.37 -2.97 -7.60
N ASN A 67 -43.53 -4.20 -7.11
CA ASN A 67 -42.52 -5.25 -7.00
C ASN A 67 -42.38 -6.11 -8.28
N ALA A 68 -43.11 -5.82 -9.36
CA ALA A 68 -43.01 -6.57 -10.61
C ALA A 68 -41.68 -6.34 -11.34
N SER A 69 -41.29 -7.31 -12.18
CA SER A 69 -40.06 -7.19 -12.98
C SER A 69 -40.11 -5.99 -13.92
N ARG A 70 -39.05 -5.16 -13.90
CA ARG A 70 -38.85 -4.02 -14.79
C ARG A 70 -38.09 -4.37 -16.07
N SER A 71 -37.75 -5.64 -16.25
CA SER A 71 -36.94 -6.09 -17.38
C SER A 71 -37.74 -6.05 -18.69
N VAL A 72 -37.22 -5.36 -19.69
CA VAL A 72 -37.88 -5.13 -20.98
C VAL A 72 -36.95 -5.40 -22.17
N THR A 73 -37.53 -5.65 -23.33
CA THR A 73 -36.87 -5.53 -24.64
C THR A 73 -37.43 -4.32 -25.38
N TYR A 74 -36.59 -3.65 -26.18
CA TYR A 74 -37.00 -2.47 -26.96
C TYR A 74 -37.06 -2.80 -28.45
N LYS A 75 -38.07 -2.26 -29.14
CA LYS A 75 -38.21 -2.34 -30.60
C LYS A 75 -38.55 -0.97 -31.19
N SER A 76 -37.91 -0.63 -32.30
CA SER A 76 -38.25 0.54 -33.11
C SER A 76 -39.25 0.17 -34.20
N SER A 77 -40.26 1.02 -34.44
CA SER A 77 -41.20 0.83 -35.55
C SER A 77 -40.55 1.04 -36.92
N ASN A 78 -39.44 1.78 -36.99
CA ASN A 78 -38.69 1.98 -38.23
C ASN A 78 -37.20 2.24 -37.91
N THR A 79 -36.37 1.22 -38.12
CA THR A 79 -34.93 1.26 -37.85
C THR A 79 -34.11 2.12 -38.82
N LYS A 80 -34.71 2.54 -39.95
CA LYS A 80 -34.13 3.53 -40.88
C LYS A 80 -34.31 4.97 -40.35
N ILE A 81 -35.35 5.24 -39.58
CA ILE A 81 -35.59 6.54 -38.92
C ILE A 81 -34.82 6.64 -37.60
N ALA A 82 -34.96 5.63 -36.73
CA ALA A 82 -34.17 5.54 -35.50
C ALA A 82 -33.96 4.08 -35.05
N SER A 83 -32.76 3.77 -34.57
CA SER A 83 -32.47 2.47 -33.93
C SER A 83 -32.54 2.58 -32.41
N VAL A 84 -32.83 1.48 -31.71
CA VAL A 84 -32.82 1.40 -30.24
C VAL A 84 -31.95 0.21 -29.80
N SER A 85 -31.08 0.42 -28.81
CA SER A 85 -30.24 -0.63 -28.23
C SER A 85 -30.99 -1.48 -27.20
N SER A 86 -30.39 -2.60 -26.80
CA SER A 86 -30.92 -3.46 -25.72
C SER A 86 -31.05 -2.72 -24.37
N LYS A 87 -30.24 -1.68 -24.13
CA LYS A 87 -30.27 -0.82 -22.94
C LYS A 87 -31.26 0.36 -23.05
N GLY A 88 -32.03 0.45 -24.14
CA GLY A 88 -33.03 1.51 -24.36
C GLY A 88 -32.48 2.82 -24.92
N THR A 89 -31.21 2.85 -25.37
CA THR A 89 -30.63 4.04 -26.02
C THR A 89 -31.09 4.10 -27.47
N VAL A 90 -31.82 5.16 -27.82
CA VAL A 90 -32.33 5.43 -29.17
C VAL A 90 -31.35 6.37 -29.89
N LYS A 91 -31.00 6.06 -31.14
CA LYS A 91 -30.18 6.89 -32.03
C LYS A 91 -30.98 7.28 -33.27
N GLY A 92 -31.12 8.59 -33.51
CA GLY A 92 -31.74 9.11 -34.74
C GLY A 92 -30.85 8.88 -35.95
N LYS A 93 -31.44 8.46 -37.07
CA LYS A 93 -30.72 8.16 -38.32
C LYS A 93 -31.22 8.99 -39.51
N LYS A 94 -32.54 9.13 -39.65
CA LYS A 94 -33.18 9.88 -40.72
C LYS A 94 -34.37 10.64 -40.16
N THR A 95 -34.69 11.79 -40.76
CA THR A 95 -35.87 12.58 -40.40
C THR A 95 -37.15 11.76 -40.57
N GLY A 96 -38.10 11.94 -39.63
CA GLY A 96 -39.36 11.21 -39.64
C GLY A 96 -39.92 10.93 -38.25
N SER A 97 -41.07 10.29 -38.18
CA SER A 97 -41.71 9.88 -36.92
C SER A 97 -41.48 8.39 -36.68
N VAL A 98 -41.15 8.01 -35.45
CA VAL A 98 -40.87 6.62 -35.06
C VAL A 98 -41.44 6.33 -33.68
N THR A 99 -41.98 5.13 -33.48
CA THR A 99 -42.47 4.69 -32.18
C THR A 99 -41.50 3.66 -31.60
N ILE A 100 -41.03 3.92 -30.37
CA ILE A 100 -40.19 2.98 -29.63
C ILE A 100 -41.08 2.26 -28.62
N THR A 101 -41.11 0.94 -28.68
CA THR A 101 -41.94 0.08 -27.83
C THR A 101 -41.05 -0.73 -26.89
N ALA A 102 -41.29 -0.62 -25.59
CA ALA A 102 -40.74 -1.50 -24.57
C ALA A 102 -41.73 -2.64 -24.29
N THR A 103 -41.27 -3.87 -24.35
CA THR A 103 -42.06 -5.09 -24.06
C THR A 103 -41.48 -5.78 -22.85
N SER A 104 -42.30 -6.12 -21.85
CA SER A 104 -41.81 -6.88 -20.69
C SER A 104 -41.20 -8.22 -21.11
N LYS A 105 -40.07 -8.59 -20.52
CA LYS A 105 -39.46 -9.91 -20.74
C LYS A 105 -40.27 -11.03 -20.07
N VAL A 106 -40.93 -10.73 -18.96
CA VAL A 106 -41.67 -11.68 -18.11
C VAL A 106 -43.13 -11.81 -18.52
N ASN A 107 -43.76 -10.75 -19.06
CA ASN A 107 -45.12 -10.81 -19.62
C ASN A 107 -45.19 -10.09 -20.98
N LYS A 108 -45.06 -10.84 -22.08
CA LYS A 108 -44.98 -10.29 -23.45
C LYS A 108 -46.24 -9.52 -23.90
N LYS A 109 -47.37 -9.70 -23.21
CA LYS A 109 -48.61 -8.94 -23.46
C LYS A 109 -48.54 -7.50 -22.94
N VAL A 110 -47.67 -7.22 -21.96
CA VAL A 110 -47.51 -5.87 -21.39
C VAL A 110 -46.44 -5.08 -22.14
N LYS A 111 -46.88 -3.98 -22.75
CA LYS A 111 -46.05 -3.08 -23.56
C LYS A 111 -46.31 -1.63 -23.20
N ALA A 112 -45.32 -0.78 -23.45
CA ALA A 112 -45.46 0.67 -23.36
C ALA A 112 -44.63 1.33 -24.46
N SER A 113 -45.13 2.41 -25.04
CA SER A 113 -44.51 3.03 -26.21
C SER A 113 -44.34 4.54 -26.08
N VAL A 114 -43.30 5.08 -26.71
CA VAL A 114 -43.07 6.52 -26.88
C VAL A 114 -42.96 6.82 -28.37
N LYS A 115 -43.79 7.75 -28.86
CA LYS A 115 -43.64 8.32 -30.20
C LYS A 115 -42.57 9.42 -30.14
N LEU A 116 -41.57 9.32 -31.00
CA LEU A 116 -40.47 10.26 -31.17
C LEU A 116 -40.51 10.85 -32.58
N LYS A 117 -40.05 12.10 -32.72
CA LYS A 117 -39.83 12.75 -34.02
C LYS A 117 -38.34 13.02 -34.20
N VAL A 118 -37.75 12.49 -35.27
CA VAL A 118 -36.38 12.78 -35.67
C VAL A 118 -36.41 13.96 -36.63
N LYS A 119 -35.67 15.03 -36.31
CA LYS A 119 -35.50 16.23 -37.16
C LYS A 119 -34.01 16.50 -37.36
N ASP A 120 -33.66 17.29 -38.37
CA ASP A 120 -32.34 17.92 -38.43
C ASP A 120 -32.38 19.14 -37.50
N LEU A 121 -31.89 18.96 -36.27
CA LEU A 121 -31.83 20.02 -35.28
C LEU A 121 -30.47 20.73 -35.36
N LYS A 122 -30.48 22.05 -35.17
CA LYS A 122 -29.24 22.83 -35.02
C LYS A 122 -29.11 23.31 -33.59
N PRO A 123 -27.90 23.35 -33.02
CA PRO A 123 -27.68 23.89 -31.69
C PRO A 123 -27.96 25.40 -31.71
N SER A 124 -28.67 25.88 -30.70
CA SER A 124 -28.95 27.31 -30.50
C SER A 124 -28.12 27.92 -29.38
N LYS A 125 -27.70 27.11 -28.38
CA LYS A 125 -26.88 27.56 -27.25
C LYS A 125 -25.98 26.44 -26.75
N VAL A 126 -24.77 26.80 -26.34
CA VAL A 126 -23.91 25.98 -25.47
C VAL A 126 -23.67 26.74 -24.17
N SER A 127 -23.66 26.04 -23.05
CA SER A 127 -23.39 26.61 -21.73
C SER A 127 -22.39 25.73 -21.00
N ILE A 128 -21.50 26.38 -20.27
CA ILE A 128 -20.58 25.77 -19.32
C ILE A 128 -20.88 26.39 -17.95
N PRO A 129 -20.73 25.63 -16.84
CA PRO A 129 -20.93 26.17 -15.49
C PRO A 129 -20.05 27.41 -15.22
N ALA A 130 -20.46 28.20 -14.23
CA ALA A 130 -19.75 29.41 -13.78
C ALA A 130 -18.30 29.12 -13.33
N ALA A 131 -17.56 30.18 -13.02
CA ALA A 131 -16.15 30.12 -12.68
C ALA A 131 -15.86 29.07 -11.59
N LEU A 132 -14.74 28.36 -11.75
CA LEU A 132 -14.31 27.30 -10.88
C LEU A 132 -13.07 27.76 -10.09
N SER A 133 -13.03 27.46 -8.80
CA SER A 133 -11.83 27.65 -7.99
C SER A 133 -11.29 26.29 -7.54
N LEU A 134 -10.01 26.03 -7.81
CA LEU A 134 -9.30 24.79 -7.45
C LEU A 134 -8.05 25.11 -6.65
N THR A 135 -7.60 24.18 -5.82
CA THR A 135 -6.24 24.17 -5.27
C THR A 135 -5.33 23.32 -6.15
N ASN A 136 -4.02 23.54 -6.06
CA ASN A 136 -3.04 22.81 -6.87
C ASN A 136 -3.21 21.28 -6.71
N GLY A 137 -3.05 20.53 -7.81
CA GLY A 137 -3.22 19.08 -7.86
C GLY A 137 -4.66 18.57 -7.89
N LYS A 138 -5.68 19.39 -7.55
CA LYS A 138 -7.08 18.96 -7.57
C LYS A 138 -7.64 18.89 -8.99
N LYS A 139 -8.62 18.01 -9.18
CA LYS A 139 -9.35 17.79 -10.43
C LYS A 139 -10.83 18.12 -10.27
N ALA A 140 -11.46 18.57 -11.35
CA ALA A 140 -12.90 18.80 -11.40
C ALA A 140 -13.43 18.61 -12.82
N ILE A 141 -14.71 18.24 -12.95
CA ILE A 141 -15.34 18.03 -14.25
C ILE A 141 -16.16 19.26 -14.63
N VAL A 142 -15.87 19.86 -15.79
CA VAL A 142 -16.70 20.90 -16.40
C VAL A 142 -17.61 20.29 -17.47
N LYS A 143 -18.90 20.20 -17.16
CA LYS A 143 -19.89 19.61 -18.08
C LYS A 143 -20.53 20.68 -18.96
N ALA A 144 -20.24 20.65 -20.26
CA ALA A 144 -20.93 21.49 -21.23
C ALA A 144 -22.35 20.96 -21.50
N THR A 145 -23.32 21.87 -21.63
CA THR A 145 -24.71 21.57 -21.97
C THR A 145 -25.09 22.26 -23.28
N VAL A 146 -25.89 21.59 -24.11
CA VAL A 146 -26.31 22.09 -25.42
C VAL A 146 -27.83 22.16 -25.49
N SER A 147 -28.35 23.26 -26.01
CA SER A 147 -29.78 23.46 -26.26
C SER A 147 -30.09 23.59 -27.76
N PRO A 148 -31.27 23.13 -28.21
CA PRO A 148 -32.26 22.35 -27.44
C PRO A 148 -31.75 20.93 -27.06
N SER A 149 -32.33 20.35 -26.01
CA SER A 149 -31.98 18.99 -25.58
C SER A 149 -32.24 17.97 -26.70
N GLY A 150 -31.29 17.07 -26.95
CA GLY A 150 -31.41 16.04 -27.99
C GLY A 150 -30.72 16.38 -29.32
N VAL A 151 -30.10 17.57 -29.43
CA VAL A 151 -29.20 17.94 -30.54
C VAL A 151 -27.91 17.13 -30.50
N TYR A 152 -27.41 16.70 -31.66
CA TYR A 152 -26.10 16.07 -31.77
C TYR A 152 -25.00 17.10 -32.03
N ALA A 153 -24.48 17.69 -30.96
CA ALA A 153 -23.36 18.64 -31.05
C ALA A 153 -22.19 18.22 -30.15
N PRO A 154 -21.21 17.46 -30.67
CA PRO A 154 -19.99 17.14 -29.93
C PRO A 154 -19.26 18.42 -29.50
N VAL A 155 -18.61 18.36 -28.34
CA VAL A 155 -17.91 19.49 -27.72
C VAL A 155 -16.42 19.22 -27.72
N LYS A 156 -15.62 20.19 -28.18
CA LYS A 156 -14.16 20.20 -28.05
C LYS A 156 -13.78 21.17 -26.94
N PHE A 157 -13.02 20.68 -25.96
CA PHE A 157 -12.48 21.48 -24.87
C PHE A 157 -11.05 21.95 -25.17
N SER A 158 -10.71 23.13 -24.66
CA SER A 158 -9.34 23.66 -24.67
C SER A 158 -9.10 24.55 -23.45
N SER A 159 -7.84 24.65 -23.02
CA SER A 159 -7.39 25.58 -21.98
C SER A 159 -6.56 26.70 -22.58
N SER A 160 -6.72 27.93 -22.09
CA SER A 160 -5.88 29.07 -22.49
C SER A 160 -4.49 29.03 -21.87
N ASN A 161 -4.27 28.28 -20.78
CA ASN A 161 -2.97 28.15 -20.13
C ASN A 161 -2.83 26.75 -19.51
N THR A 162 -2.13 25.86 -20.23
CA THR A 162 -1.91 24.47 -19.82
C THR A 162 -0.86 24.30 -18.73
N LYS A 163 -0.11 25.35 -18.38
CA LYS A 163 0.76 25.37 -17.19
C LYS A 163 -0.05 25.58 -15.91
N VAL A 164 -1.15 26.34 -15.97
CA VAL A 164 -2.06 26.59 -14.83
C VAL A 164 -3.11 25.50 -14.71
N ALA A 165 -3.81 25.16 -15.80
CA ALA A 165 -4.81 24.09 -15.80
C ALA A 165 -4.93 23.40 -17.17
N THR A 166 -5.00 22.08 -17.17
CA THR A 166 -5.30 21.29 -18.38
C THR A 166 -6.75 20.83 -18.39
N VAL A 167 -7.29 20.47 -19.57
CA VAL A 167 -8.64 19.91 -19.70
C VAL A 167 -8.64 18.72 -20.67
N SER A 168 -9.28 17.62 -20.28
CA SER A 168 -9.41 16.42 -21.12
C SER A 168 -10.51 16.56 -22.18
N SER A 169 -10.57 15.61 -23.12
CA SER A 169 -11.65 15.50 -24.12
C SER A 169 -13.05 15.31 -23.50
N THR A 170 -13.12 14.79 -22.27
CA THR A 170 -14.36 14.59 -21.51
C THR A 170 -14.70 15.78 -20.60
N GLY A 171 -13.88 16.84 -20.58
CA GLY A 171 -14.09 18.03 -19.75
C GLY A 171 -13.54 17.90 -18.32
N THR A 172 -12.62 16.97 -18.05
CA THR A 172 -11.94 16.90 -16.74
C THR A 172 -10.80 17.92 -16.71
N VAL A 173 -10.88 18.88 -15.80
CA VAL A 173 -9.88 19.92 -15.55
C VAL A 173 -8.92 19.47 -14.45
N THR A 174 -7.62 19.62 -14.65
CA THR A 174 -6.58 19.37 -13.65
C THR A 174 -5.83 20.67 -13.35
N ALA A 175 -5.81 21.08 -12.08
CA ALA A 175 -5.02 22.22 -11.61
C ALA A 175 -3.54 21.84 -11.48
N LYS A 176 -2.65 22.71 -11.97
CA LYS A 176 -1.20 22.47 -12.02
C LYS A 176 -0.35 23.52 -11.30
N SER A 177 -0.75 24.78 -11.38
CA SER A 177 -0.05 25.88 -10.71
C SER A 177 -0.99 27.05 -10.44
N ALA A 178 -0.65 27.88 -9.45
CA ALA A 178 -1.45 29.04 -9.08
C ALA A 178 -1.60 30.00 -10.27
N GLY A 179 -2.81 30.53 -10.48
CA GLY A 179 -3.10 31.44 -11.58
C GLY A 179 -4.51 31.28 -12.14
N LYS A 180 -4.75 31.84 -13.32
CA LYS A 180 -6.04 31.76 -14.03
C LYS A 180 -5.87 31.12 -15.40
N ALA A 181 -6.78 30.22 -15.75
CA ALA A 181 -6.91 29.63 -17.07
C ALA A 181 -8.37 29.68 -17.53
N VAL A 182 -8.61 29.95 -18.82
CA VAL A 182 -9.95 29.95 -19.40
C VAL A 182 -10.17 28.63 -20.12
N ILE A 183 -11.17 27.87 -19.67
CA ILE A 183 -11.61 26.65 -20.35
C ILE A 183 -12.69 27.01 -21.35
N THR A 184 -12.46 26.65 -22.61
CA THR A 184 -13.39 26.89 -23.72
C THR A 184 -14.03 25.58 -24.16
N ALA A 185 -15.36 25.54 -24.18
CA ALA A 185 -16.16 24.49 -24.79
C ALA A 185 -16.66 24.98 -26.16
N LYS A 186 -16.20 24.36 -27.25
CA LYS A 186 -16.59 24.70 -28.63
C LYS A 186 -17.39 23.57 -29.26
N LEU A 187 -18.57 23.87 -29.80
CA LEU A 187 -19.35 22.87 -30.57
C LEU A 187 -18.68 22.58 -31.91
N THR A 188 -18.73 21.32 -32.35
CA THR A 188 -18.27 20.89 -33.67
C THR A 188 -19.38 20.94 -34.74
N GLN A 189 -20.63 21.18 -34.34
CA GLN A 189 -21.76 21.40 -35.24
C GLN A 189 -22.08 22.90 -35.34
N LYS A 190 -22.37 23.39 -36.56
CA LYS A 190 -22.80 24.78 -36.79
C LYS A 190 -24.25 24.99 -36.38
N SER A 191 -24.54 26.18 -35.84
CA SER A 191 -25.90 26.66 -35.60
C SER A 191 -26.65 26.89 -36.92
N SER A 192 -27.96 27.17 -36.84
CA SER A 192 -28.77 27.56 -38.01
C SER A 192 -28.25 28.79 -38.75
N LYS A 193 -27.44 29.63 -38.08
CA LYS A 193 -26.77 30.81 -38.66
C LYS A 193 -25.38 30.49 -39.23
N GLY A 194 -25.00 29.22 -39.36
CA GLY A 194 -23.69 28.80 -39.90
C GLY A 194 -22.48 28.99 -38.98
N LYS A 195 -22.67 29.46 -37.74
CA LYS A 195 -21.59 29.72 -36.77
C LYS A 195 -21.40 28.58 -35.77
N TYR A 196 -20.16 28.31 -35.36
CA TYR A 196 -19.86 27.46 -34.20
C TYR A 196 -20.14 28.22 -32.91
N LEU A 197 -20.81 27.57 -31.96
CA LEU A 197 -21.09 28.16 -30.66
C LEU A 197 -19.98 27.80 -29.67
N THR A 198 -19.61 28.75 -28.81
CA THR A 198 -18.61 28.57 -27.76
C THR A 198 -19.17 29.02 -26.41
N ALA A 199 -18.72 28.38 -25.34
CA ALA A 199 -18.91 28.83 -23.96
C ALA A 199 -17.56 28.79 -23.25
N LYS A 200 -17.34 29.72 -22.32
CA LYS A 200 -16.07 29.88 -21.59
C LYS A 200 -16.35 29.92 -20.09
N THR A 201 -15.44 29.34 -19.32
CA THR A 201 -15.40 29.51 -17.86
C THR A 201 -13.97 29.76 -17.41
N THR A 202 -13.81 30.57 -16.37
CA THR A 202 -12.50 30.84 -15.77
C THR A 202 -12.26 29.84 -14.65
N VAL A 203 -11.11 29.17 -14.70
CA VAL A 203 -10.57 28.34 -13.62
C VAL A 203 -9.53 29.18 -12.91
N THR A 204 -9.74 29.44 -11.63
CA THR A 204 -8.76 30.07 -10.74
C THR A 204 -8.13 29.00 -9.87
N VAL A 205 -6.84 28.74 -10.09
CA VAL A 205 -6.06 27.87 -9.22
C VAL A 205 -5.48 28.74 -8.11
N LYS A 206 -5.93 28.51 -6.88
CA LYS A 206 -5.38 29.14 -5.70
C LYS A 206 -4.08 28.45 -5.31
N LYS A 207 -3.10 29.23 -4.86
CA LYS A 207 -2.02 28.71 -4.02
C LYS A 207 -2.70 28.08 -2.81
N ALA A 208 -2.30 26.88 -2.41
CA ALA A 208 -2.80 26.33 -1.16
C ALA A 208 -2.41 27.31 -0.06
N GLU A 209 -3.40 27.93 0.59
CA GLU A 209 -3.15 28.68 1.82
C GLU A 209 -2.90 27.62 2.89
N THR A 210 -1.64 27.46 3.26
CA THR A 210 -1.28 26.77 4.48
C THR A 210 -1.74 27.65 5.64
N LYS A 211 -2.92 27.36 6.19
CA LYS A 211 -3.08 27.51 7.64
C LYS A 211 -1.89 26.76 8.25
N PRO A 212 -1.17 27.29 9.28
CA PRO A 212 -0.20 26.50 9.99
C PRO A 212 -1.00 25.37 10.66
N GLU A 213 -1.12 24.26 9.96
CA GLU A 213 -1.48 23.00 10.57
C GLU A 213 -0.29 22.67 11.45
N GLU A 214 -0.52 22.57 12.74
CA GLU A 214 0.48 22.17 13.70
C GLU A 214 1.10 20.87 13.21
N VAL A 215 2.38 20.91 12.82
CA VAL A 215 3.05 19.76 12.25
C VAL A 215 3.28 18.77 13.39
N PRO A 216 2.72 17.55 13.33
CA PRO A 216 2.85 16.60 14.42
C PRO A 216 4.32 16.34 14.78
N SER A 217 4.60 16.21 16.07
CA SER A 217 5.89 15.72 16.56
C SER A 217 6.15 14.30 16.05
N ALA A 218 7.41 13.98 15.77
CA ALA A 218 7.84 12.63 15.41
C ALA A 218 8.50 11.95 16.62
N LYS A 219 8.32 10.64 16.77
CA LYS A 219 9.07 9.86 17.75
C LYS A 219 10.53 9.76 17.32
N LYS A 220 11.44 9.50 18.25
CA LYS A 220 12.84 9.16 17.94
C LYS A 220 12.95 8.02 16.90
N THR A 221 12.07 7.01 17.02
CA THR A 221 12.01 5.84 16.12
C THR A 221 11.35 6.10 14.77
N ASP A 222 10.64 7.21 14.58
CA ASP A 222 10.08 7.56 13.26
C ASP A 222 11.23 8.05 12.38
N VAL A 223 11.55 7.37 11.29
CA VAL A 223 12.65 7.63 10.37
C VAL A 223 12.19 8.54 9.22
N PHE A 224 11.12 8.21 8.51
CA PHE A 224 10.71 8.93 7.30
C PHE A 224 9.78 10.12 7.64
N VAL A 225 10.27 11.34 7.38
CA VAL A 225 9.55 12.59 7.72
C VAL A 225 9.26 13.44 6.50
N SER A 226 8.23 14.29 6.63
CA SER A 226 7.81 15.20 5.56
C SER A 226 8.70 16.46 5.50
N PRO A 227 8.72 17.18 4.35
CA PRO A 227 9.32 18.50 4.26
C PRO A 227 8.83 19.46 5.35
N ALA A 228 7.52 19.43 5.66
CA ALA A 228 6.92 20.31 6.66
C ALA A 228 7.45 20.05 8.07
N TYR A 229 7.75 18.79 8.40
CA TYR A 229 8.36 18.43 9.69
C TYR A 229 9.77 19.00 9.81
N ILE A 230 10.63 18.77 8.81
CA ILE A 230 12.00 19.32 8.79
C ILE A 230 11.96 20.85 8.88
N LYS A 231 11.07 21.50 8.12
CA LYS A 231 10.90 22.95 8.21
C LYS A 231 10.46 23.41 9.60
N SER A 232 9.61 22.64 10.29
CA SER A 232 9.21 22.96 11.67
C SER A 232 10.36 22.80 12.67
N VAL A 233 11.27 21.84 12.48
CA VAL A 233 12.50 21.72 13.28
C VAL A 233 13.38 22.95 13.07
N MET A 234 13.60 23.35 11.80
CA MET A 234 14.40 24.53 11.47
C MET A 234 13.79 25.84 11.97
N ASP A 235 12.46 25.91 12.08
CA ASP A 235 11.73 27.09 12.57
C ASP A 235 11.68 27.18 14.11
N GLY A 236 12.31 26.24 14.84
CA GLY A 236 12.28 26.24 16.31
C GLY A 236 10.97 25.73 16.92
N LYS A 237 10.19 24.95 16.17
CA LYS A 237 8.83 24.49 16.57
C LYS A 237 8.80 23.05 17.08
N GLN A 238 9.94 22.36 17.10
CA GLN A 238 10.07 21.01 17.66
C GLN A 238 11.00 21.05 18.87
N GLU A 239 10.93 20.05 19.75
CA GLU A 239 11.81 19.97 20.92
C GLU A 239 13.28 19.85 20.50
N GLU A 240 13.52 19.07 19.44
CA GLU A 240 14.83 18.76 18.89
C GLU A 240 15.44 19.90 18.08
N SER A 241 14.69 20.99 17.88
CA SER A 241 15.20 22.23 17.26
C SER A 241 16.44 22.80 17.96
N LYS A 242 16.74 22.35 19.19
CA LYS A 242 17.92 22.76 19.96
C LYS A 242 19.22 22.05 19.57
N ASN A 243 19.14 20.87 18.96
CA ASN A 243 20.31 20.05 18.62
C ASN A 243 20.00 19.13 17.44
N TYR A 244 20.20 19.64 16.22
CA TYR A 244 20.05 18.85 15.00
C TYR A 244 21.15 19.15 13.99
N VAL A 245 21.41 18.19 13.11
CA VAL A 245 22.30 18.30 11.95
C VAL A 245 21.53 17.86 10.71
N ILE A 246 21.67 18.59 9.60
CA ILE A 246 21.10 18.21 8.31
C ILE A 246 22.24 17.77 7.39
N LEU A 247 22.15 16.57 6.80
CA LEU A 247 23.15 16.06 5.87
C LEU A 247 22.52 15.74 4.51
N ASP A 248 23.16 16.27 3.47
CA ASP A 248 23.01 15.81 2.10
C ASP A 248 23.87 14.54 1.91
N THR A 249 23.27 13.47 1.40
CA THR A 249 23.91 12.15 1.28
C THR A 249 24.30 11.79 -0.16
N SER A 250 24.26 12.76 -1.08
CA SER A 250 24.65 12.52 -2.47
C SER A 250 26.08 12.01 -2.57
N THR A 251 26.34 11.07 -3.48
CA THR A 251 27.68 10.48 -3.67
C THR A 251 28.73 11.55 -3.99
N GLU A 252 28.37 12.53 -4.81
CA GLU A 252 29.23 13.60 -5.28
C GLU A 252 28.69 14.97 -4.86
N ALA A 253 29.57 15.90 -4.49
CA ALA A 253 29.17 17.23 -4.01
C ALA A 253 28.54 18.14 -5.08
N ALA A 254 28.55 17.74 -6.36
CA ALA A 254 28.06 18.56 -7.46
C ALA A 254 26.58 18.97 -7.29
N SER A 255 25.69 18.01 -6.98
CA SER A 255 24.27 18.30 -6.75
C SER A 255 24.05 19.16 -5.51
N TYR A 256 24.83 18.94 -4.44
CA TYR A 256 24.79 19.77 -3.24
C TYR A 256 25.17 21.23 -3.54
N ASN A 257 26.19 21.46 -4.38
CA ASN A 257 26.65 22.79 -4.77
C ASN A 257 25.63 23.54 -5.66
N GLU A 258 24.78 22.83 -6.40
CA GLU A 258 23.71 23.41 -7.22
C GLU A 258 22.54 23.92 -6.36
N GLY A 259 22.28 23.28 -5.23
CA GLY A 259 21.26 23.69 -4.26
C GLY A 259 21.03 22.63 -3.19
N HIS A 260 20.95 23.05 -1.93
CA HIS A 260 20.73 22.18 -0.78
C HIS A 260 19.80 22.80 0.26
N ILE A 261 19.32 21.97 1.20
CA ILE A 261 18.53 22.47 2.33
C ILE A 261 19.39 23.43 3.16
N PRO A 262 18.90 24.63 3.53
CA PRO A 262 19.69 25.60 4.27
C PRO A 262 20.29 25.05 5.57
N GLY A 263 21.60 25.27 5.75
CA GLY A 263 22.39 24.76 6.88
C GLY A 263 22.85 23.31 6.74
N ALA A 264 22.53 22.62 5.65
CA ALA A 264 22.97 21.24 5.45
C ALA A 264 24.46 21.14 5.13
N TYR A 265 25.11 20.07 5.59
CA TYR A 265 26.45 19.68 5.20
C TYR A 265 26.42 18.55 4.16
N HIS A 266 27.41 18.50 3.27
CA HIS A 266 27.59 17.34 2.40
C HIS A 266 28.24 16.18 3.16
N CYS A 267 27.59 15.02 3.17
CA CYS A 267 28.06 13.76 3.73
C CYS A 267 27.89 12.64 2.71
N SER A 268 28.86 12.50 1.80
CA SER A 268 28.83 11.42 0.80
C SER A 268 28.62 10.06 1.44
N VAL A 269 27.73 9.25 0.85
CA VAL A 269 27.54 7.83 1.21
C VAL A 269 28.85 7.04 1.20
N ARG A 270 29.84 7.43 0.39
CA ARG A 270 31.18 6.81 0.37
C ARG A 270 31.98 7.00 1.67
N GLN A 271 31.51 7.83 2.60
CA GLN A 271 32.16 7.99 3.90
C GLN A 271 31.68 6.96 4.94
N VAL A 272 30.57 6.25 4.68
CA VAL A 272 30.06 5.23 5.61
C VAL A 272 30.40 3.80 5.19
N GLU A 273 30.89 3.59 3.96
CA GLU A 273 31.16 2.26 3.41
C GLU A 273 32.32 2.23 2.41
N SER A 274 32.89 1.03 2.23
CA SER A 274 33.80 0.74 1.14
C SER A 274 33.02 0.51 -0.17
N SER A 275 33.13 1.42 -1.14
CA SER A 275 32.26 1.34 -2.33
C SER A 275 32.80 0.41 -3.43
N THR A 276 32.09 -0.69 -3.70
CA THR A 276 32.36 -1.59 -4.84
C THR A 276 32.29 -0.85 -6.19
N TYR A 277 31.33 0.07 -6.36
CA TYR A 277 31.19 0.87 -7.57
C TYR A 277 32.36 1.84 -7.77
N ALA A 278 32.83 2.48 -6.69
CA ALA A 278 34.00 3.34 -6.78
C ALA A 278 35.26 2.54 -7.09
N ALA A 279 35.47 1.40 -6.43
CA ALA A 279 36.59 0.52 -6.70
C ALA A 279 36.60 0.00 -8.15
N TYR A 280 35.42 -0.37 -8.67
CA TYR A 280 35.27 -0.76 -10.08
C TYR A 280 35.57 0.41 -11.03
N ALA A 281 34.95 1.57 -10.82
CA ALA A 281 35.14 2.74 -11.66
C ALA A 281 36.60 3.22 -11.72
N ASN A 282 37.35 3.04 -10.64
CA ASN A 282 38.76 3.40 -10.53
C ASN A 282 39.71 2.27 -10.91
N ASN A 283 39.21 1.09 -11.31
CA ASN A 283 40.00 -0.10 -11.61
C ASN A 283 40.90 -0.55 -10.44
N THR A 284 40.39 -0.46 -9.22
CA THR A 284 41.05 -0.85 -7.96
C THR A 284 40.29 -1.93 -7.20
N ILE A 285 39.41 -2.67 -7.87
CA ILE A 285 38.58 -3.68 -7.23
C ILE A 285 39.43 -4.89 -6.80
N ASP A 286 39.31 -5.28 -5.53
CA ASP A 286 39.89 -6.50 -4.99
C ASP A 286 38.78 -7.54 -4.81
N TYR A 287 38.79 -8.58 -5.66
CA TYR A 287 37.81 -9.66 -5.60
C TYR A 287 38.06 -10.63 -4.44
N THR A 288 39.20 -10.53 -3.76
CA THR A 288 39.51 -11.33 -2.55
C THR A 288 39.00 -10.68 -1.28
N ASP A 289 38.69 -9.38 -1.30
CA ASP A 289 38.04 -8.68 -0.20
C ASP A 289 36.53 -8.97 -0.18
N GLU A 290 36.14 -9.92 0.66
CA GLU A 290 34.75 -10.28 0.84
C GLU A 290 33.92 -9.20 1.57
N ASN A 291 34.57 -8.24 2.23
CA ASN A 291 33.90 -7.16 2.96
C ASN A 291 33.79 -5.87 2.14
N LEU A 292 34.25 -5.85 0.89
CA LEU A 292 34.05 -4.73 -0.01
C LEU A 292 32.56 -4.48 -0.24
N GLY A 293 32.07 -3.27 0.05
CA GLY A 293 30.64 -2.93 0.04
C GLY A 293 30.04 -2.78 1.44
N ASN A 294 30.71 -3.28 2.48
CA ASN A 294 30.25 -3.17 3.86
C ASN A 294 30.47 -1.77 4.42
N LEU A 295 29.77 -1.48 5.51
CA LEU A 295 30.05 -0.32 6.33
C LEU A 295 31.51 -0.34 6.80
N HIS A 296 32.08 0.85 6.96
CA HIS A 296 33.42 1.01 7.52
C HIS A 296 33.52 0.47 8.94
N GLU A 297 34.75 0.21 9.37
CA GLU A 297 35.00 -0.27 10.73
C GLU A 297 34.55 0.75 11.78
N PRO A 298 34.15 0.32 12.98
CA PRO A 298 33.58 1.20 13.99
C PRO A 298 34.42 2.44 14.35
N ALA A 299 35.75 2.32 14.31
CA ALA A 299 36.66 3.43 14.57
C ALA A 299 36.59 4.53 13.49
N GLU A 300 36.43 4.16 12.23
CA GLU A 300 36.27 5.09 11.10
C GLU A 300 34.90 5.78 11.17
N LEU A 301 33.85 5.02 11.50
CA LEU A 301 32.51 5.57 11.70
C LEU A 301 32.45 6.53 12.90
N ALA A 302 33.14 6.21 14.00
CA ALA A 302 33.26 7.11 15.15
C ALA A 302 33.97 8.43 14.78
N ALA A 303 35.02 8.35 13.94
CA ALA A 303 35.71 9.53 13.42
C ALA A 303 34.81 10.36 12.49
N LEU A 304 33.95 9.71 11.69
CA LEU A 304 32.96 10.38 10.86
C LEU A 304 31.93 11.14 11.69
N LEU A 305 31.34 10.52 12.71
CA LEU A 305 30.38 11.16 13.61
C LEU A 305 30.99 12.39 14.29
N LYS A 306 32.25 12.25 14.74
CA LYS A 306 33.04 13.36 15.30
C LYS A 306 33.21 14.51 14.31
N LYS A 307 33.56 14.23 13.05
CA LYS A 307 33.72 15.24 11.99
C LYS A 307 32.47 16.09 11.81
N TYR A 308 31.27 15.53 11.96
CA TYR A 308 30.00 16.25 11.84
C TYR A 308 29.42 16.74 13.18
N ASN A 309 30.17 16.59 14.29
CA ASN A 309 29.73 16.93 15.65
C ASN A 309 28.42 16.24 16.06
N ILE A 310 28.21 15.00 15.60
CA ILE A 310 27.01 14.21 15.90
C ILE A 310 27.27 13.40 17.15
N THR A 311 26.46 13.57 18.19
CA THR A 311 26.46 12.71 19.38
C THR A 311 25.27 11.74 19.33
N LYS A 312 25.19 10.80 20.28
CA LYS A 312 24.05 9.88 20.37
C LYS A 312 22.68 10.60 20.48
N ASP A 313 22.68 11.81 21.05
CA ASP A 313 21.48 12.61 21.33
C ASP A 313 21.16 13.64 20.24
N THR A 314 22.03 13.82 19.24
CA THR A 314 21.80 14.71 18.10
C THR A 314 20.69 14.17 17.20
N MET A 315 19.73 15.01 16.83
CA MET A 315 18.82 14.67 15.73
C MET A 315 19.56 14.80 14.40
N VAL A 316 19.68 13.72 13.65
CA VAL A 316 20.30 13.73 12.32
C VAL A 316 19.23 13.63 11.25
N ILE A 317 19.12 14.65 10.40
CA ILE A 317 18.18 14.72 9.29
C ILE A 317 18.94 14.49 7.99
N LEU A 318 18.64 13.40 7.30
CA LEU A 318 19.30 12.99 6.08
C LEU A 318 18.39 13.22 4.87
N TYR A 319 18.96 13.62 3.75
CA TYR A 319 18.26 13.61 2.46
C TYR A 319 19.22 13.31 1.31
N GLY A 320 18.68 12.85 0.19
CA GLY A 320 19.46 12.45 -0.98
C GLY A 320 18.66 11.50 -1.85
N ALA A 321 19.36 10.72 -2.67
CA ALA A 321 18.74 9.69 -3.49
C ALA A 321 18.44 8.43 -2.66
N HIS A 322 17.23 7.90 -2.81
CA HIS A 322 16.83 6.61 -2.25
C HIS A 322 17.36 5.47 -3.15
N PRO A 323 17.91 4.36 -2.62
CA PRO A 323 18.10 4.01 -1.20
C PRO A 323 19.43 4.44 -0.56
N ALA A 324 20.26 5.26 -1.22
CA ALA A 324 21.60 5.62 -0.72
C ALA A 324 21.52 6.39 0.62
N THR A 325 20.50 7.22 0.79
CA THR A 325 20.26 7.95 2.04
C THR A 325 19.93 7.00 3.20
N GLU A 326 19.15 5.96 2.96
CA GLU A 326 18.79 4.94 3.94
C GLU A 326 20.00 4.12 4.40
N ARG A 327 20.99 3.93 3.53
CA ARG A 327 22.28 3.31 3.89
C ARG A 327 23.00 4.10 4.99
N VAL A 328 23.08 5.43 4.83
CA VAL A 328 23.65 6.34 5.84
C VAL A 328 22.78 6.35 7.10
N ALA A 329 21.45 6.36 6.95
CA ALA A 329 20.54 6.35 8.09
C ALA A 329 20.70 5.10 8.97
N PHE A 330 20.74 3.92 8.34
CA PHE A 330 21.01 2.66 9.00
C PHE A 330 22.37 2.66 9.70
N CYS A 331 23.42 3.15 9.02
CA CYS A 331 24.76 3.26 9.61
C CYS A 331 24.75 4.07 10.91
N PHE A 332 24.04 5.19 10.94
CA PHE A 332 24.00 6.05 12.13
C PHE A 332 23.19 5.43 13.27
N LEU A 333 22.10 4.71 12.96
CA LEU A 333 21.38 3.91 13.95
C LEU A 333 22.27 2.78 14.51
N TYR A 334 23.00 2.06 13.65
CA TYR A 334 23.99 1.04 14.04
C TYR A 334 25.07 1.63 14.98
N CYS A 335 25.56 2.82 14.67
CA CYS A 335 26.54 3.51 15.51
C CYS A 335 25.99 3.92 16.89
N GLY A 336 24.67 4.14 17.03
CA GLY A 336 24.03 4.55 18.28
C GLY A 336 23.40 5.93 18.29
N VAL A 337 23.22 6.58 17.13
CA VAL A 337 22.46 7.83 17.05
C VAL A 337 20.98 7.50 17.30
N GLU A 338 20.39 8.08 18.35
CA GLU A 338 19.04 7.71 18.80
C GLU A 338 17.91 8.32 17.96
N ASN A 339 18.20 9.38 17.19
CA ASN A 339 17.18 10.16 16.47
C ASN A 339 17.61 10.47 15.03
N VAL A 340 17.45 9.48 14.14
CA VAL A 340 17.78 9.60 12.71
C VAL A 340 16.51 9.77 11.89
N LYS A 341 16.48 10.79 11.03
CA LYS A 341 15.38 11.15 10.13
C LYS A 341 15.84 11.10 8.67
N VAL A 342 14.95 10.73 7.77
CA VAL A 342 15.13 10.74 6.31
C VAL A 342 14.00 11.56 5.69
N LEU A 343 14.34 12.53 4.84
CA LEU A 343 13.35 13.29 4.08
C LEU A 343 12.67 12.40 3.04
N ASN A 344 11.37 12.15 3.24
CA ASN A 344 10.58 11.30 2.37
C ASN A 344 10.31 11.99 1.00
N GLY A 345 10.96 11.50 -0.05
CA GLY A 345 10.88 12.03 -1.41
C GLY A 345 11.91 13.11 -1.75
N SER A 346 13.08 13.02 -1.10
CA SER A 346 14.30 13.77 -1.43
C SER A 346 14.14 15.31 -1.47
N LEU A 347 15.18 15.99 -1.95
CA LEU A 347 15.18 17.45 -2.16
C LEU A 347 14.04 17.89 -3.09
N THR A 348 13.63 17.05 -4.04
CA THR A 348 12.52 17.36 -4.95
C THR A 348 11.23 17.67 -4.20
N ASN A 349 10.90 16.94 -3.13
CA ASN A 349 9.70 17.23 -2.34
C ASN A 349 9.84 18.42 -1.40
N TRP A 350 11.07 18.76 -0.99
CA TRP A 350 11.36 20.02 -0.30
C TRP A 350 11.03 21.22 -1.19
N GLU A 351 11.52 21.21 -2.43
CA GLU A 351 11.26 22.27 -3.43
C GLU A 351 9.79 22.31 -3.85
N ASN A 352 9.14 21.16 -4.04
CA ASN A 352 7.71 21.07 -4.35
C ASN A 352 6.83 21.65 -3.23
N ALA A 353 7.28 21.57 -1.98
CA ALA A 353 6.63 22.22 -0.83
C ALA A 353 6.84 23.76 -0.83
N GLY A 354 7.68 24.28 -1.71
CA GLY A 354 7.98 25.70 -1.87
C GLY A 354 8.94 26.24 -0.82
N TYR A 355 9.77 25.38 -0.23
CA TYR A 355 10.81 25.77 0.71
C TYR A 355 12.09 26.16 -0.02
N GLU A 356 12.81 27.11 0.57
CA GLU A 356 14.03 27.67 -0.02
C GLU A 356 15.19 26.67 0.05
N VAL A 357 16.08 26.77 -0.92
CA VAL A 357 17.39 26.09 -0.96
C VAL A 357 18.49 27.15 -0.91
N GLU A 358 19.68 26.77 -0.49
CA GLU A 358 20.86 27.61 -0.55
C GLU A 358 21.96 26.96 -1.40
N THR A 359 22.95 27.75 -1.81
CA THR A 359 24.10 27.29 -2.61
C THR A 359 25.43 27.49 -1.87
N LYS A 360 25.39 28.04 -0.66
CA LYS A 360 26.57 28.29 0.17
C LYS A 360 27.08 26.96 0.71
N VAL A 361 28.27 26.53 0.32
CA VAL A 361 28.91 25.34 0.91
C VAL A 361 29.13 25.54 2.42
N ASN A 362 28.58 24.63 3.21
CA ASN A 362 28.76 24.60 4.66
C ASN A 362 29.80 23.53 5.05
N THR A 363 30.67 23.88 5.99
CA THR A 363 31.69 22.97 6.54
C THR A 363 31.36 22.67 8.00
N PRO A 364 31.32 21.39 8.42
CA PRO A 364 31.05 21.06 9.81
C PRO A 364 32.21 21.49 10.72
N VAL A 365 31.88 21.80 11.97
CA VAL A 365 32.85 22.16 13.01
C VAL A 365 32.61 21.24 14.21
N THR A 366 33.65 20.56 14.66
CA THR A 366 33.61 19.69 15.83
C THR A 366 33.88 20.50 17.10
N ASP A 367 33.11 20.25 18.16
CA ASP A 367 33.34 20.85 19.47
C ASP A 367 34.63 20.31 20.12
N ALA A 368 35.36 21.20 20.80
CA ALA A 368 36.62 20.83 21.47
C ALA A 368 36.43 19.75 22.54
N ASN A 369 35.25 19.70 23.16
CA ASN A 369 34.87 18.72 24.19
C ASN A 369 33.95 17.63 23.61
N TYR A 370 34.04 17.35 22.31
CA TYR A 370 33.23 16.32 21.67
C TYR A 370 33.38 14.97 22.37
N ASP A 371 32.24 14.42 22.76
CA ASP A 371 32.04 13.04 23.20
C ASP A 371 30.78 12.52 22.52
N PHE A 372 30.86 11.34 21.90
CA PHE A 372 29.69 10.71 21.28
C PHE A 372 28.64 10.33 22.33
N GLY A 373 29.07 10.01 23.55
CA GLY A 373 28.20 9.66 24.68
C GLY A 373 27.88 8.18 24.81
N THR A 374 28.43 7.32 23.94
CA THR A 374 28.35 5.85 24.03
C THR A 374 29.45 5.18 23.19
N THR A 375 29.56 3.85 23.21
CA THR A 375 30.45 3.08 22.32
C THR A 375 29.94 3.06 20.89
N VAL A 376 30.85 2.99 19.91
CA VAL A 376 30.51 2.80 18.50
C VAL A 376 31.03 1.43 18.05
N PRO A 377 30.18 0.53 17.51
CA PRO A 377 28.72 0.68 17.43
C PRO A 377 28.05 0.48 18.79
N ALA A 378 26.92 1.15 19.00
CA ALA A 378 26.06 0.87 20.15
C ALA A 378 25.10 -0.31 19.89
N HIS A 379 24.82 -0.59 18.61
CA HIS A 379 23.87 -1.62 18.18
C HIS A 379 24.52 -2.67 17.24
N PRO A 380 25.53 -3.42 17.71
CA PRO A 380 26.15 -4.47 16.91
C PRO A 380 25.14 -5.51 16.41
N GLU A 381 24.03 -5.73 17.12
CA GLU A 381 22.95 -6.65 16.76
C GLU A 381 22.18 -6.27 15.48
N TYR A 382 22.36 -5.05 14.97
CA TYR A 382 21.74 -4.63 13.70
C TYR A 382 22.44 -5.21 12.48
N ILE A 383 23.67 -5.72 12.60
CA ILE A 383 24.39 -6.38 11.52
C ILE A 383 24.61 -7.86 11.86
N VAL A 384 24.17 -8.75 10.98
CA VAL A 384 24.37 -10.20 11.13
C VAL A 384 25.61 -10.61 10.33
N SER A 385 26.52 -11.38 10.95
CA SER A 385 27.69 -11.93 10.25
C SER A 385 27.31 -13.07 9.29
N LYS A 386 28.19 -13.42 8.35
CA LYS A 386 27.97 -14.55 7.43
C LYS A 386 27.77 -15.87 8.18
N GLU A 387 28.54 -16.08 9.24
CA GLU A 387 28.52 -17.27 10.09
C GLU A 387 27.23 -17.33 10.92
N GLU A 388 26.84 -16.21 11.53
CA GLU A 388 25.57 -16.10 12.26
C GLU A 388 24.38 -16.30 11.31
N LEU A 389 24.46 -15.77 10.08
CA LEU A 389 23.42 -15.97 9.08
C LEU A 389 23.25 -17.46 8.74
N LYS A 390 24.36 -18.18 8.52
CA LYS A 390 24.36 -19.63 8.25
C LYS A 390 23.72 -20.40 9.41
N ASP A 391 24.07 -20.05 10.64
CA ASP A 391 23.49 -20.66 11.83
C ASP A 391 21.97 -20.42 11.92
N LYS A 392 21.52 -19.16 11.78
CA LYS A 392 20.10 -18.82 11.83
C LYS A 392 19.29 -19.49 10.73
N LEU A 393 19.79 -19.54 9.49
CA LEU A 393 19.13 -20.23 8.39
C LEU A 393 18.97 -21.74 8.66
N ALA A 394 19.94 -22.36 9.33
CA ALA A 394 19.89 -23.79 9.66
C ALA A 394 19.00 -24.08 10.88
N ASN A 395 19.02 -23.21 11.89
CA ASN A 395 18.59 -23.56 13.24
C ASN A 395 17.41 -22.72 13.76
N ASP A 396 17.10 -21.55 13.19
CA ASP A 396 16.01 -20.68 13.66
C ASP A 396 14.81 -20.69 12.71
N LYS A 397 13.76 -21.40 13.12
CA LYS A 397 12.50 -21.49 12.36
C LYS A 397 11.72 -20.17 12.29
N ASN A 398 11.97 -19.23 13.20
CA ASN A 398 11.35 -17.90 13.21
C ASN A 398 12.14 -16.86 12.39
N PHE A 399 13.38 -17.17 12.03
CA PHE A 399 14.23 -16.29 11.25
C PHE A 399 13.80 -16.22 9.78
N ARG A 400 13.81 -15.01 9.21
CA ARG A 400 13.52 -14.77 7.81
C ARG A 400 14.62 -13.91 7.18
N LEU A 401 15.37 -14.50 6.25
CA LEU A 401 16.28 -13.78 5.39
C LEU A 401 15.52 -13.26 4.16
N VAL A 402 15.45 -11.94 4.00
CA VAL A 402 14.64 -11.26 2.98
C VAL A 402 15.54 -10.62 1.93
N SER A 403 15.45 -11.11 0.69
CA SER A 403 16.18 -10.57 -0.46
C SER A 403 15.46 -9.37 -1.05
N ILE A 404 16.12 -8.21 -1.00
CA ILE A 404 15.70 -6.95 -1.65
C ILE A 404 16.49 -6.79 -2.95
N ARG A 405 16.41 -7.82 -3.79
CA ARG A 405 16.96 -7.87 -5.15
C ARG A 405 15.81 -7.90 -6.16
N SER A 406 16.06 -7.61 -7.43
CA SER A 406 15.04 -7.74 -8.47
C SER A 406 14.54 -9.18 -8.59
N LEU A 407 13.36 -9.38 -9.18
CA LEU A 407 12.81 -10.73 -9.35
C LEU A 407 13.71 -11.63 -10.21
N ASP A 408 14.40 -11.06 -11.20
CA ASP A 408 15.29 -11.81 -12.07
C ASP A 408 16.62 -12.14 -11.39
N GLU A 409 17.13 -11.27 -10.52
CA GLU A 409 18.24 -11.60 -9.61
C GLU A 409 17.86 -12.75 -8.68
N PHE A 410 16.71 -12.66 -8.00
CA PHE A 410 16.23 -13.67 -7.05
C PHE A 410 16.04 -15.06 -7.69
N LYS A 411 15.66 -15.10 -8.98
CA LYS A 411 15.52 -16.35 -9.75
C LYS A 411 16.84 -16.87 -10.32
N GLY A 412 17.93 -16.10 -10.25
CA GLY A 412 19.20 -16.40 -10.91
C GLY A 412 19.16 -16.25 -12.43
N LEU A 413 18.20 -15.48 -12.97
CA LEU A 413 18.12 -15.16 -14.41
C LEU A 413 19.03 -13.99 -14.77
N SER A 414 19.21 -13.05 -13.83
CA SER A 414 20.05 -11.87 -13.96
C SER A 414 21.10 -11.85 -12.83
N ASP A 415 22.25 -11.27 -13.14
CA ASP A 415 23.26 -10.83 -12.16
C ASP A 415 22.96 -9.40 -11.66
N GLY A 416 21.78 -8.84 -11.98
CA GLY A 416 21.38 -7.48 -11.62
C GLY A 416 21.99 -6.40 -12.53
N ASN A 417 22.79 -6.76 -13.53
CA ASN A 417 23.66 -5.85 -14.29
C ASN A 417 24.66 -5.11 -13.39
N TYR A 418 25.10 -5.74 -12.30
CA TYR A 418 26.23 -5.24 -11.56
C TYR A 418 27.48 -5.30 -12.45
N PRO A 419 28.25 -4.21 -12.56
CA PRO A 419 29.43 -4.22 -13.42
C PRO A 419 30.53 -5.14 -12.89
N MET A 420 30.52 -5.42 -11.58
CA MET A 420 31.53 -6.20 -10.85
C MET A 420 31.04 -7.54 -10.28
N LEU A 421 29.75 -7.82 -10.27
CA LEU A 421 29.17 -9.01 -9.64
C LEU A 421 28.41 -9.79 -10.72
N GLN A 422 28.95 -10.93 -11.16
CA GLN A 422 28.44 -11.68 -12.33
C GLN A 422 27.80 -13.01 -11.93
N GLU A 423 27.86 -13.35 -10.64
CA GLU A 423 27.36 -14.60 -10.10
C GLU A 423 25.83 -14.66 -10.07
N LYS A 424 25.33 -15.66 -10.81
CA LYS A 424 23.97 -16.19 -10.88
C LYS A 424 23.41 -16.67 -9.55
N GLY A 425 22.21 -16.24 -9.16
CA GLY A 425 21.41 -16.96 -8.16
C GLY A 425 21.10 -16.18 -6.91
N GLU A 426 20.71 -16.90 -5.87
CA GLU A 426 20.28 -16.34 -4.61
C GLU A 426 20.78 -17.16 -3.41
N ILE A 427 20.90 -16.52 -2.24
CA ILE A 427 21.21 -17.21 -0.98
C ILE A 427 20.14 -18.27 -0.72
N ALA A 428 20.56 -19.52 -0.49
CA ALA A 428 19.62 -20.60 -0.20
C ALA A 428 18.86 -20.32 1.10
N GLY A 429 17.53 -20.43 1.06
CA GLY A 429 16.65 -20.13 2.20
C GLY A 429 16.14 -18.69 2.24
N ALA A 430 16.67 -17.79 1.41
CA ALA A 430 16.15 -16.44 1.29
C ALA A 430 14.74 -16.42 0.67
N VAL A 431 13.91 -15.49 1.16
CA VAL A 431 12.58 -15.20 0.62
C VAL A 431 12.58 -13.88 -0.14
N PHE A 432 11.69 -13.74 -1.13
CA PHE A 432 11.67 -12.56 -1.99
C PHE A 432 10.98 -11.38 -1.30
N GLY A 433 11.70 -10.28 -1.10
CA GLY A 433 11.17 -9.07 -0.49
C GLY A 433 10.78 -7.97 -1.47
N ARG A 434 10.83 -8.24 -2.79
CA ARG A 434 10.61 -7.24 -3.87
C ARG A 434 11.67 -6.15 -3.89
N ALA A 435 11.74 -5.39 -4.99
CA ALA A 435 12.65 -4.25 -5.13
C ALA A 435 12.21 -3.36 -6.30
N GLY A 436 12.97 -3.40 -7.39
CA GLY A 436 12.65 -2.80 -8.67
C GLY A 436 12.98 -3.77 -9.81
N ASN A 437 13.14 -3.24 -11.02
CA ASN A 437 13.42 -4.05 -12.20
C ASN A 437 14.88 -4.53 -12.29
N ASP A 438 15.83 -3.84 -11.65
CA ASP A 438 17.25 -4.21 -11.65
C ASP A 438 18.00 -3.82 -10.35
N ALA A 439 19.33 -3.96 -10.35
CA ALA A 439 20.20 -3.66 -9.21
C ALA A 439 20.11 -2.23 -8.66
N ASN A 440 19.67 -1.27 -9.48
CA ASN A 440 19.74 0.16 -9.20
C ASN A 440 18.37 0.79 -8.92
N THR A 441 17.30 0.00 -8.88
CA THR A 441 15.94 0.54 -8.78
C THR A 441 15.12 -0.08 -7.65
N MET A 442 14.17 0.71 -7.14
CA MET A 442 13.31 0.39 -5.98
C MET A 442 11.85 0.81 -6.24
N GLU A 443 11.37 0.78 -7.49
CA GLU A 443 10.07 1.38 -7.85
C GLU A 443 8.87 0.72 -7.17
N GLU A 444 8.95 -0.55 -6.74
CA GLU A 444 7.85 -1.17 -6.00
C GLU A 444 7.64 -0.52 -4.62
N TYR A 445 8.70 0.07 -4.05
CA TYR A 445 8.72 0.76 -2.76
C TYR A 445 8.45 2.26 -2.85
N MET A 446 8.31 2.81 -4.06
CA MET A 446 8.21 4.24 -4.30
C MET A 446 6.89 4.62 -4.98
N ASN A 447 6.28 5.71 -4.54
CA ASN A 447 5.17 6.38 -5.21
C ASN A 447 5.69 7.25 -6.34
N ALA A 448 4.78 7.65 -7.24
CA ALA A 448 5.12 8.47 -8.40
C ALA A 448 5.64 9.89 -8.07
N ASP A 449 5.43 10.35 -6.84
CA ASP A 449 5.94 11.63 -6.32
C ASP A 449 7.27 11.48 -5.56
N GLY A 450 7.92 10.31 -5.68
CA GLY A 450 9.18 10.00 -5.02
C GLY A 450 9.05 9.64 -3.54
N THR A 451 7.86 9.67 -2.94
CA THR A 451 7.68 9.24 -1.56
C THR A 451 7.64 7.71 -1.43
N LEU A 452 7.96 7.17 -0.25
CA LEU A 452 7.82 5.74 0.03
C LEU A 452 6.34 5.30 0.03
N ILE A 453 6.10 4.04 -0.33
CA ILE A 453 4.78 3.41 -0.16
C ILE A 453 4.33 3.37 1.31
N SER A 454 3.03 3.27 1.54
CA SER A 454 2.48 3.13 2.90
C SER A 454 2.93 1.83 3.58
N TYR A 455 3.04 1.85 4.91
CA TYR A 455 3.32 0.66 5.73
C TYR A 455 2.40 -0.53 5.42
N GLU A 456 1.10 -0.32 5.22
CA GLU A 456 0.17 -1.42 4.89
C GLU A 456 0.53 -2.14 3.57
N ARG A 457 1.04 -1.38 2.60
CA ARG A 457 1.48 -1.95 1.31
C ARG A 457 2.78 -2.72 1.49
N PHE A 458 3.75 -2.16 2.23
CA PHE A 458 4.98 -2.86 2.61
C PHE A 458 4.69 -4.16 3.36
N LYS A 459 3.81 -4.11 4.37
CA LYS A 459 3.39 -5.27 5.14
C LYS A 459 2.74 -6.34 4.26
N GLY A 460 1.94 -5.93 3.27
CA GLY A 460 1.40 -6.83 2.26
C GLY A 460 2.50 -7.53 1.45
N PHE A 461 3.53 -6.80 1.01
CA PHE A 461 4.67 -7.38 0.29
C PHE A 461 5.43 -8.40 1.11
N MET A 462 5.66 -8.13 2.40
CA MET A 462 6.31 -9.06 3.32
C MET A 462 5.45 -10.32 3.54
N ALA A 463 4.13 -10.14 3.70
CA ALA A 463 3.20 -11.24 3.91
C ALA A 463 3.06 -12.16 2.68
N ASP A 464 3.23 -11.65 1.45
CA ASP A 464 3.27 -12.48 0.23
C ASP A 464 4.39 -13.53 0.28
N SER A 465 5.43 -13.29 1.09
CA SER A 465 6.59 -14.16 1.29
C SER A 465 6.67 -14.72 2.71
N TYR A 466 5.55 -14.74 3.44
CA TYR A 466 5.44 -15.27 4.81
C TYR A 466 6.40 -14.61 5.82
N VAL A 467 6.64 -13.30 5.65
CA VAL A 467 7.40 -12.47 6.57
C VAL A 467 6.42 -11.57 7.35
N TYR A 468 6.47 -11.66 8.67
CA TYR A 468 5.55 -11.01 9.59
C TYR A 468 6.29 -10.22 10.67
N PRO A 469 5.63 -9.23 11.32
CA PRO A 469 6.22 -8.47 12.43
C PRO A 469 6.74 -9.30 13.60
N THR A 470 6.26 -10.54 13.76
CA THR A 470 6.65 -11.45 14.84
C THR A 470 7.91 -12.26 14.53
N ASN A 471 8.38 -12.22 13.27
CA ASN A 471 9.62 -12.87 12.88
C ASN A 471 10.84 -12.07 13.33
N GLU A 472 11.98 -12.74 13.39
CA GLU A 472 13.27 -12.08 13.31
C GLU A 472 13.62 -11.91 11.82
N VAL A 473 13.77 -10.68 11.36
CA VAL A 473 13.84 -10.37 9.92
C VAL A 473 15.19 -9.76 9.56
N CYS A 474 15.99 -10.48 8.81
CA CYS A 474 17.26 -9.98 8.28
C CYS A 474 17.09 -9.61 6.80
N PHE A 475 17.41 -8.38 6.43
CA PHE A 475 17.34 -7.92 5.04
C PHE A 475 18.73 -7.97 4.39
N PHE A 476 18.77 -8.21 3.08
CA PHE A 476 20.00 -8.09 2.28
C PHE A 476 19.71 -7.77 0.82
N CYS A 477 20.72 -7.33 0.08
CA CYS A 477 20.66 -7.21 -1.38
C CYS A 477 22.02 -7.57 -1.98
N GLY A 478 22.49 -6.89 -3.04
CA GLY A 478 23.85 -7.07 -3.55
C GLY A 478 24.93 -6.71 -2.51
N THR A 479 24.91 -5.46 -2.03
CA THR A 479 25.90 -4.87 -1.10
C THR A 479 25.23 -3.95 -0.05
N GLY A 480 24.08 -4.38 0.49
CA GLY A 480 23.38 -3.66 1.58
C GLY A 480 22.46 -2.48 1.23
N TRP A 481 22.66 -1.71 0.15
CA TRP A 481 21.91 -0.45 -0.08
C TRP A 481 20.39 -0.62 -0.12
N ARG A 482 19.88 -1.38 -1.11
CA ARG A 482 18.43 -1.58 -1.33
C ARG A 482 17.73 -2.13 -0.10
N ALA A 483 18.44 -2.98 0.66
CA ALA A 483 17.92 -3.62 1.86
C ALA A 483 17.58 -2.63 3.00
N THR A 484 18.30 -1.52 3.09
CA THR A 484 18.10 -0.55 4.19
C THR A 484 16.75 0.17 4.12
N MET A 485 16.16 0.34 2.93
CA MET A 485 14.86 1.01 2.80
C MET A 485 13.70 0.23 3.47
N PRO A 486 13.38 -1.02 3.09
CA PRO A 486 12.36 -1.81 3.80
C PRO A 486 12.75 -2.13 5.25
N LEU A 487 14.05 -2.26 5.56
CA LEU A 487 14.52 -2.44 6.93
C LEU A 487 14.08 -1.26 7.80
N LEU A 488 14.31 -0.01 7.37
CA LEU A 488 13.91 1.16 8.13
C LEU A 488 12.38 1.30 8.22
N MET A 489 11.64 0.91 7.17
CA MET A 489 10.17 0.87 7.23
C MET A 489 9.64 -0.11 8.29
N ALA A 490 10.34 -1.24 8.49
CA ALA A 490 10.02 -2.21 9.53
C ALA A 490 10.49 -1.76 10.92
N TYR A 491 11.68 -1.15 11.01
CA TYR A 491 12.25 -0.58 12.23
C TYR A 491 11.32 0.45 12.88
N GLU A 492 10.77 1.40 12.10
CA GLU A 492 9.83 2.40 12.61
C GLU A 492 8.58 1.80 13.27
N LYS A 493 8.25 0.55 12.93
CA LYS A 493 7.10 -0.19 13.46
C LYS A 493 7.49 -1.21 14.53
N GLY A 494 8.74 -1.18 15.00
CA GLY A 494 9.22 -2.00 16.10
C GLY A 494 9.40 -3.48 15.74
N TRP A 495 9.64 -3.79 14.46
CA TRP A 495 10.00 -5.16 14.06
C TRP A 495 11.42 -5.48 14.57
N LYS A 496 11.67 -6.75 14.88
CA LYS A 496 13.03 -7.21 15.16
C LYS A 496 13.78 -7.38 13.83
N VAL A 497 14.57 -6.37 13.47
CA VAL A 497 15.25 -6.30 12.17
C VAL A 497 16.75 -6.26 12.27
N SER A 498 17.43 -6.79 11.26
CA SER A 498 18.86 -6.69 11.06
C SER A 498 19.21 -6.64 9.57
N LEU A 499 20.46 -6.31 9.26
CA LEU A 499 21.03 -6.29 7.93
C LEU A 499 22.10 -7.37 7.82
N TYR A 500 22.05 -8.20 6.78
CA TYR A 500 23.22 -8.93 6.34
C TYR A 500 23.98 -8.05 5.34
N ASP A 501 24.97 -7.34 5.86
CA ASP A 501 25.60 -6.22 5.17
C ASP A 501 26.34 -6.64 3.89
N GLY A 502 27.09 -7.74 4.00
CA GLY A 502 27.85 -8.33 2.89
C GLY A 502 27.01 -8.75 1.70
N GLY A 503 25.73 -9.03 1.92
CA GLY A 503 24.78 -9.33 0.85
C GLY A 503 25.23 -10.46 -0.08
N TRP A 504 24.79 -10.37 -1.34
CA TRP A 504 25.17 -11.33 -2.37
C TRP A 504 26.68 -11.29 -2.67
N TRP A 505 27.32 -10.12 -2.57
CA TRP A 505 28.76 -9.98 -2.80
C TRP A 505 29.58 -10.87 -1.88
N GLN A 506 29.43 -10.73 -0.56
CA GLN A 506 30.20 -11.51 0.41
C GLN A 506 29.85 -13.00 0.31
N TRP A 507 28.57 -13.34 0.06
CA TRP A 507 28.13 -14.72 -0.06
C TRP A 507 28.80 -15.47 -1.23
N THR A 508 28.95 -14.81 -2.38
CA THR A 508 29.52 -15.44 -3.60
C THR A 508 31.03 -15.54 -3.59
N ARG A 509 31.73 -14.97 -2.60
CA ARG A 509 33.18 -15.16 -2.45
C ARG A 509 33.58 -16.56 -1.99
N ASP A 510 32.63 -17.34 -1.47
CA ASP A 510 32.88 -18.71 -0.99
C ASP A 510 31.74 -19.67 -1.38
N LEU A 511 31.48 -19.80 -2.69
CA LEU A 511 30.42 -20.68 -3.21
C LEU A 511 30.68 -22.18 -2.96
N GLU A 512 31.89 -22.57 -2.60
CA GLU A 512 32.20 -23.96 -2.20
C GLU A 512 31.53 -24.31 -0.86
N HIS A 513 31.40 -23.34 0.04
CA HIS A 513 30.84 -23.54 1.38
C HIS A 513 29.52 -22.79 1.64
N ASN A 514 29.07 -21.97 0.69
CA ASN A 514 27.87 -21.15 0.80
C ASN A 514 26.79 -21.65 -0.16
N ALA A 515 25.69 -22.15 0.40
CA ALA A 515 24.59 -22.70 -0.38
C ALA A 515 23.83 -21.61 -1.16
N ILE A 516 23.55 -21.90 -2.43
CA ILE A 516 22.74 -21.03 -3.30
C ILE A 516 21.48 -21.75 -3.78
N GLN A 517 20.46 -20.99 -4.17
CA GLN A 517 19.26 -21.47 -4.83
C GLN A 517 19.15 -20.89 -6.23
N MET A 518 18.77 -21.73 -7.18
CA MET A 518 18.38 -21.35 -8.54
C MET A 518 16.91 -21.73 -8.72
N LEU A 519 16.02 -20.75 -8.78
CA LEU A 519 14.58 -21.00 -8.90
C LEU A 519 14.16 -20.92 -10.37
N THR A 520 13.85 -22.06 -10.99
CA THR A 520 13.13 -22.04 -12.26
C THR A 520 11.75 -21.39 -12.08
N PRO A 521 11.15 -20.77 -13.10
CA PRO A 521 9.77 -20.27 -13.05
C PRO A 521 8.73 -21.35 -12.67
N GLU A 522 9.03 -22.63 -12.91
CA GLU A 522 8.23 -23.77 -12.44
C GLU A 522 8.36 -23.94 -10.91
N GLN A 523 9.59 -23.96 -10.38
CA GLN A 523 9.88 -24.08 -8.94
C GLN A 523 9.42 -22.86 -8.12
N ALA A 524 9.39 -21.67 -8.73
CA ALA A 524 8.76 -20.50 -8.12
C ALA A 524 7.23 -20.62 -8.04
N ARG A 525 6.60 -21.54 -8.79
CA ARG A 525 5.15 -21.79 -8.77
C ARG A 525 4.77 -23.00 -7.91
N THR A 526 5.61 -24.01 -7.83
CA THR A 526 5.37 -25.22 -7.03
C THR A 526 6.32 -25.27 -5.84
N CYS A 527 5.80 -25.43 -4.62
CA CYS A 527 6.66 -25.72 -3.47
C CYS A 527 7.53 -26.94 -3.76
N SER A 528 8.79 -26.97 -3.34
CA SER A 528 9.71 -28.11 -3.31
C SER A 528 9.60 -28.89 -1.98
N SER A 529 9.34 -28.23 -0.84
CA SER A 529 8.99 -28.86 0.43
C SER A 529 7.93 -28.04 1.20
N PHE A 530 7.30 -28.66 2.19
CA PHE A 530 6.38 -27.99 3.10
C PHE A 530 6.35 -28.67 4.47
N GLU A 531 6.26 -27.88 5.53
CA GLU A 531 6.30 -28.35 6.91
C GLU A 531 5.31 -27.59 7.79
N TYR A 532 4.75 -28.26 8.80
CA TYR A 532 3.99 -27.56 9.83
C TYR A 532 4.92 -26.69 10.67
N THR A 533 4.52 -25.46 10.94
CA THR A 533 5.30 -24.60 11.85
C THR A 533 5.08 -25.02 13.30
N ASN A 534 3.84 -25.39 13.66
CA ASN A 534 3.53 -25.96 14.96
C ASN A 534 3.64 -27.50 14.91
N MET A 535 4.72 -28.02 15.50
CA MET A 535 5.06 -29.45 15.46
C MET A 535 4.53 -30.24 16.67
N ASP A 536 4.02 -29.57 17.72
CA ASP A 536 3.47 -30.21 18.92
C ASP A 536 2.23 -29.47 19.44
N VAL A 537 1.09 -30.16 19.45
CA VAL A 537 -0.21 -29.60 19.77
C VAL A 537 -0.81 -30.34 20.95
N LYS A 538 -1.26 -29.61 21.97
CA LYS A 538 -1.90 -30.18 23.16
C LYS A 538 -3.39 -29.87 23.14
N LEU A 539 -4.22 -30.92 23.23
CA LEU A 539 -5.68 -30.82 23.21
C LEU A 539 -6.29 -31.57 24.40
N GLN A 540 -7.55 -31.27 24.73
CA GLN A 540 -8.39 -32.11 25.56
C GLN A 540 -9.39 -32.90 24.70
N VAL A 541 -9.87 -34.02 25.22
CA VAL A 541 -10.92 -34.81 24.55
C VAL A 541 -12.12 -33.92 24.20
N GLY A 542 -12.53 -33.96 22.93
CA GLY A 542 -13.62 -33.14 22.37
C GLY A 542 -13.17 -31.81 21.76
N ASP A 543 -11.90 -31.41 21.91
CA ASP A 543 -11.39 -30.19 21.27
C ASP A 543 -11.20 -30.41 19.76
N THR A 544 -11.32 -29.32 19.01
CA THR A 544 -11.01 -29.26 17.58
C THR A 544 -9.87 -28.29 17.32
N TYR A 545 -8.97 -28.65 16.39
CA TYR A 545 -7.80 -27.84 16.05
C TYR A 545 -7.51 -27.90 14.56
N LYS A 546 -7.13 -26.78 13.94
CA LYS A 546 -6.65 -26.73 12.56
C LYS A 546 -5.23 -26.17 12.54
N ASN A 547 -4.28 -26.98 12.08
CA ASN A 547 -2.91 -26.53 11.85
C ASN A 547 -2.85 -25.88 10.45
N SER A 548 -3.14 -24.58 10.37
CA SER A 548 -3.14 -23.81 9.10
C SER A 548 -1.76 -23.26 8.74
N ASP A 549 -0.81 -23.31 9.66
CA ASP A 549 0.46 -22.62 9.53
C ASP A 549 1.49 -23.57 8.94
N ILE A 550 1.61 -23.51 7.61
CA ILE A 550 2.46 -24.38 6.82
C ILE A 550 3.56 -23.52 6.22
N HIS A 551 4.82 -23.83 6.54
CA HIS A 551 5.98 -23.29 5.86
C HIS A 551 6.14 -23.97 4.51
N ILE A 552 6.36 -23.20 3.45
CA ILE A 552 6.47 -23.66 2.07
C ILE A 552 7.85 -23.24 1.57
N PHE A 553 8.62 -24.17 1.01
CA PHE A 553 9.90 -23.85 0.37
C PHE A 553 9.79 -24.11 -1.14
N PRO A 554 10.31 -23.23 -2.03
CA PRO A 554 10.62 -21.83 -1.71
C PRO A 554 9.36 -21.10 -1.21
N ALA A 555 9.54 -20.03 -0.43
CA ALA A 555 8.42 -19.27 0.17
C ALA A 555 7.47 -18.64 -0.86
N SER A 556 7.90 -18.54 -2.12
CA SER A 556 7.06 -18.11 -3.25
C SER A 556 6.22 -19.23 -3.88
N GLY A 557 6.43 -20.49 -3.47
CA GLY A 557 5.75 -21.65 -4.02
C GLY A 557 4.29 -21.76 -3.56
N THR A 558 3.45 -22.38 -4.39
CA THR A 558 2.06 -22.73 -4.02
C THR A 558 2.03 -24.13 -3.39
N LEU A 559 1.34 -24.28 -2.25
CA LEU A 559 1.10 -25.59 -1.65
C LEU A 559 0.29 -26.45 -2.64
N PRO A 560 0.73 -27.67 -2.98
CA PRO A 560 -0.03 -28.57 -3.84
C PRO A 560 -1.33 -28.97 -3.15
N THR A 561 -2.21 -29.65 -3.88
CA THR A 561 -3.31 -30.37 -3.25
C THR A 561 -2.74 -31.40 -2.26
N VAL A 562 -3.27 -31.41 -1.05
CA VAL A 562 -2.82 -32.26 0.05
C VAL A 562 -3.96 -33.11 0.60
N ARG A 563 -3.61 -34.21 1.25
CA ARG A 563 -4.52 -35.02 2.07
C ARG A 563 -3.93 -35.23 3.45
N PHE A 564 -4.80 -35.38 4.44
CA PHE A 564 -4.41 -35.58 5.83
C PHE A 564 -4.68 -37.01 6.30
N LYS A 565 -3.89 -37.48 7.26
CA LYS A 565 -4.06 -38.80 7.87
C LYS A 565 -3.62 -38.77 9.34
N SER A 566 -4.48 -39.28 10.22
CA SER A 566 -4.09 -39.66 11.58
C SER A 566 -3.51 -41.07 11.57
N ASN A 567 -2.41 -41.30 12.30
CA ASN A 567 -1.89 -42.65 12.51
C ASN A 567 -2.60 -43.42 13.64
N ASN A 568 -3.45 -42.75 14.44
CA ASN A 568 -4.26 -43.38 15.47
C ASN A 568 -5.59 -42.61 15.68
N THR A 569 -6.65 -43.08 15.03
CA THR A 569 -7.98 -42.44 15.08
C THR A 569 -8.70 -42.60 16.41
N ASN A 570 -8.23 -43.49 17.29
CA ASN A 570 -8.77 -43.61 18.65
C ASN A 570 -8.30 -42.46 19.56
N VAL A 571 -7.21 -41.77 19.18
CA VAL A 571 -6.67 -40.61 19.90
C VAL A 571 -7.14 -39.32 19.25
N ALA A 572 -6.99 -39.15 17.93
CA ALA A 572 -7.56 -38.02 17.20
C ALA A 572 -7.86 -38.37 15.74
N THR A 573 -8.96 -37.82 15.20
CA THR A 573 -9.32 -37.90 13.78
C THR A 573 -8.97 -36.62 13.05
N VAL A 574 -8.77 -36.68 11.73
CA VAL A 574 -8.54 -35.51 10.88
C VAL A 574 -9.41 -35.59 9.63
N ASP A 575 -10.05 -34.49 9.25
CA ASP A 575 -10.91 -34.42 8.07
C ASP A 575 -10.15 -34.01 6.79
N ALA A 576 -10.87 -33.87 5.68
CA ALA A 576 -10.30 -33.50 4.38
C ALA A 576 -9.73 -32.08 4.35
N ASP A 577 -10.20 -31.19 5.23
CA ASP A 577 -9.77 -29.79 5.33
C ASP A 577 -8.64 -29.60 6.35
N GLY A 578 -8.19 -30.68 6.99
CA GLY A 578 -7.11 -30.70 7.98
C GLY A 578 -7.56 -30.35 9.40
N ASN A 579 -8.87 -30.36 9.69
CA ASN A 579 -9.37 -30.14 11.03
C ASN A 579 -9.23 -31.43 11.85
N VAL A 580 -8.51 -31.34 12.95
CA VAL A 580 -8.30 -32.41 13.93
C VAL A 580 -9.38 -32.35 15.00
N THR A 581 -9.94 -33.51 15.36
CA THR A 581 -10.83 -33.68 16.51
C THR A 581 -10.21 -34.65 17.50
N ALA A 582 -10.03 -34.24 18.74
CA ALA A 582 -9.50 -35.07 19.82
C ALA A 582 -10.57 -36.07 20.31
N VAL A 583 -10.26 -37.37 20.26
CA VAL A 583 -11.19 -38.48 20.54
C VAL A 583 -10.89 -39.16 21.86
N GLY A 584 -9.62 -39.43 22.16
CA GLY A 584 -9.21 -40.18 23.36
C GLY A 584 -7.82 -39.76 23.81
N ALA A 585 -7.51 -39.96 25.10
CA ALA A 585 -6.22 -39.60 25.66
C ALA A 585 -5.08 -40.39 25.01
N GLY A 586 -3.95 -39.73 24.75
CA GLY A 586 -2.78 -40.33 24.13
C GLY A 586 -2.06 -39.39 23.16
N THR A 587 -1.08 -39.92 22.44
CA THR A 587 -0.29 -39.17 21.47
C THR A 587 -0.46 -39.74 20.07
N VAL A 588 -0.63 -38.87 19.08
CA VAL A 588 -0.90 -39.23 17.69
C VAL A 588 -0.19 -38.28 16.73
N ASN A 589 0.23 -38.80 15.58
CA ASN A 589 0.80 -37.99 14.51
C ASN A 589 -0.24 -37.71 13.44
N ILE A 590 -0.40 -36.43 13.11
CA ILE A 590 -1.22 -35.98 12.00
C ILE A 590 -0.29 -35.69 10.83
N LYS A 591 -0.44 -36.47 9.76
CA LYS A 591 0.40 -36.44 8.58
C LYS A 591 -0.30 -35.73 7.44
N MET A 592 0.37 -34.76 6.82
CA MET A 592 -0.03 -34.12 5.57
C MET A 592 0.79 -34.69 4.41
N ILE A 593 0.13 -35.06 3.32
CA ILE A 593 0.74 -35.75 2.19
C ILE A 593 0.31 -35.03 0.92
N ALA A 594 1.26 -34.64 0.07
CA ALA A 594 0.95 -34.09 -1.24
C ALA A 594 0.31 -35.16 -2.14
N THR A 595 -0.74 -34.80 -2.88
CA THR A 595 -1.48 -35.74 -3.74
C THR A 595 -0.99 -35.73 -5.18
N ASP A 596 0.06 -34.99 -5.49
CA ASP A 596 0.71 -34.87 -6.79
C ASP A 596 1.72 -36.00 -7.08
N PHE A 597 1.73 -37.05 -6.25
CA PHE A 597 2.65 -38.19 -6.34
C PHE A 597 4.15 -37.85 -6.16
N SER A 598 4.47 -36.64 -5.69
CA SER A 598 5.85 -36.22 -5.40
C SER A 598 6.49 -36.95 -4.21
N GLY A 599 5.70 -37.68 -3.42
CA GLY A 599 6.14 -38.33 -2.18
C GLY A 599 6.35 -37.38 -1.00
N ARG A 600 6.16 -36.06 -1.18
CA ARG A 600 6.36 -35.06 -0.13
C ARG A 600 5.29 -35.17 0.95
N ASN A 601 5.74 -35.14 2.18
CA ASN A 601 4.89 -35.24 3.35
C ASN A 601 5.56 -34.62 4.56
N THR A 602 4.75 -34.22 5.54
CA THR A 602 5.18 -33.73 6.84
C THR A 602 4.19 -34.22 7.89
N SER A 603 4.58 -34.21 9.17
CA SER A 603 3.69 -34.58 10.27
C SER A 603 4.00 -33.79 11.53
N TYR A 604 2.98 -33.57 12.36
CA TYR A 604 3.11 -33.00 13.70
C TYR A 604 2.46 -33.92 14.73
N THR A 605 2.90 -33.75 15.97
CA THR A 605 2.42 -34.52 17.12
C THR A 605 1.22 -33.82 17.76
N VAL A 606 0.19 -34.58 18.11
CA VAL A 606 -0.94 -34.15 18.92
C VAL A 606 -0.96 -34.99 20.19
N THR A 607 -0.91 -34.33 21.35
CA THR A 607 -1.09 -34.95 22.66
C THR A 607 -2.46 -34.59 23.20
N VAL A 608 -3.31 -35.59 23.40
CA VAL A 608 -4.67 -35.44 23.93
C VAL A 608 -4.70 -35.86 25.40
N THR A 609 -5.27 -35.00 26.23
CA THR A 609 -5.48 -35.25 27.67
C THR A 609 -6.97 -35.37 27.98
N GLU A 610 -7.32 -36.04 29.08
CA GLU A 610 -8.72 -36.09 29.51
C GLU A 610 -9.22 -34.73 29.99
N LYS A 611 -10.50 -34.46 29.72
CA LYS A 611 -11.16 -33.24 30.16
C LYS A 611 -11.52 -33.38 31.64
N GLN A 612 -10.89 -32.60 32.52
CA GLN A 612 -11.25 -32.60 33.93
C GLN A 612 -12.70 -32.16 34.10
N ALA A 613 -13.51 -32.94 34.81
CA ALA A 613 -14.88 -32.58 35.15
C ALA A 613 -14.87 -31.34 36.04
N ALA A 614 -15.61 -30.29 35.64
CA ALA A 614 -15.81 -29.11 36.46
C ALA A 614 -16.48 -29.51 37.78
N GLN A 615 -15.81 -29.28 38.91
CA GLN A 615 -16.38 -29.43 40.24
C GLN A 615 -17.60 -28.50 40.38
N SER A 616 -18.77 -29.07 40.61
CA SER A 616 -19.99 -28.31 40.92
C SER A 616 -19.84 -27.61 42.27
N THR A 617 -19.99 -26.30 42.28
CA THR A 617 -20.10 -25.48 43.49
C THR A 617 -21.41 -25.79 44.23
N LYS A 618 -21.34 -26.51 45.36
CA LYS A 618 -22.41 -26.47 46.38
C LYS A 618 -22.12 -25.32 47.35
N LYS A 619 -22.84 -24.22 47.17
CA LYS A 619 -22.95 -23.13 48.14
C LYS A 619 -23.93 -23.60 49.23
N ALA A 620 -23.43 -23.95 50.41
CA ALA A 620 -24.26 -24.20 51.58
C ALA A 620 -24.39 -22.90 52.39
N GLU A 621 -25.64 -22.51 52.64
CA GLU A 621 -26.06 -21.32 53.37
C GLU A 621 -25.59 -21.36 54.83
N LYS A 622 -25.03 -20.24 55.29
CA LYS A 622 -24.88 -19.93 56.71
C LYS A 622 -26.27 -19.63 57.29
N THR A 623 -26.73 -20.47 58.21
CA THR A 623 -27.74 -20.06 59.20
C THR A 623 -27.04 -19.88 60.53
N VAL A 624 -26.97 -18.63 60.99
CA VAL A 624 -26.52 -18.25 62.32
C VAL A 624 -27.71 -18.41 63.28
N LYS A 625 -27.55 -19.21 64.33
CA LYS A 625 -28.21 -18.97 65.61
C LYS A 625 -27.25 -19.30 66.75
N THR A 626 -27.03 -18.26 67.54
CA THR A 626 -26.38 -18.17 68.84
C THR A 626 -27.08 -19.02 69.89
N GLU A 627 -26.32 -19.71 70.74
CA GLU A 627 -26.45 -19.69 72.21
C GLU A 627 -25.26 -20.46 72.85
N GLU A 628 -24.74 -19.88 73.94
CA GLU A 628 -23.60 -20.28 74.76
C GLU A 628 -24.14 -20.95 76.07
N PRO A 629 -23.33 -21.35 77.07
CA PRO A 629 -22.47 -22.52 77.22
C PRO A 629 -22.89 -23.46 78.39
N SER A 630 -22.37 -24.69 78.45
CA SER A 630 -21.99 -25.42 79.71
C SER A 630 -21.38 -26.80 79.35
N GLN A 631 -20.13 -27.06 79.73
CA GLN A 631 -19.64 -27.80 80.92
C GLN A 631 -19.35 -29.30 80.68
N THR A 632 -18.15 -29.65 81.18
CA THR A 632 -17.73 -30.91 81.83
C THR A 632 -17.45 -32.18 80.99
N ASP A 633 -16.16 -32.51 81.00
CA ASP A 633 -15.55 -33.73 81.57
C ASP A 633 -15.15 -34.93 80.70
N ALA A 634 -13.94 -35.38 81.09
CA ALA A 634 -13.34 -36.71 81.03
C ALA A 634 -12.88 -37.24 79.65
N GLN A 635 -11.57 -37.36 79.39
CA GLN A 635 -10.55 -38.29 79.94
C GLN A 635 -10.57 -39.70 79.32
N ALA A 636 -9.35 -40.26 79.31
CA ALA A 636 -8.88 -41.60 78.93
C ALA A 636 -8.57 -41.77 77.43
N ASP A 637 -7.29 -41.76 77.03
CA ASP A 637 -6.26 -42.83 77.20
C ASP A 637 -6.64 -44.05 76.34
N ASP A 638 -5.78 -44.80 75.66
CA ASP A 638 -4.34 -45.08 75.60
C ASP A 638 -4.25 -45.87 74.25
N LYS A 639 -3.23 -45.90 73.40
CA LYS A 639 -1.80 -46.13 73.60
C LYS A 639 -1.11 -46.09 72.23
#